data_AF-A0A1Q7F9I4-F1
#
_entry.id   AF-A0A1Q7F9I4-F1
#
_cell.length_a   1.000
_cell.length_b   1.000
_cell.length_c   1.000
_cell.angle_alpha   90.00
_cell.angle_beta   90.00
_cell.angle_gamma   90.00
#
_symmetry.space_group_name_H-M   'P 1'
#
loop_
_entity.id
_entity.type
_entity.pdbx_description
1 polymer ?
#
loop_
_entity_poly.entity_id
_entity_poly.type
_entity_poly.pdbx_seq_one_letter_code
_entity_poly.pdbx_strand_id
1 'polypeptide(L)'
;MDLFWPLWRYILEFGAVLAVAGILRMVGTWISRRAQNRARNWPYVYGTVEHAEPKMIGDGRTAHWIGELAFSYSVDGAYYSGFCHLPASGEDQAWNSVRGWKDRKVIVH
;
A
#
# COMPACT_ATOMS: atom_id res chain seq x y z
N MET A 1 -34.33 -8.04 34.78
CA MET A 1 -33.41 -7.19 33.98
C MET A 1 -32.05 -7.85 34.16
N ASP A 2 -31.73 -8.85 33.32
CA ASP A 2 -30.62 -9.77 33.58
C ASP A 2 -29.82 -10.05 32.31
N LEU A 3 -29.58 -9.01 31.51
CA LEU A 3 -28.90 -9.11 30.22
C LEU A 3 -27.42 -8.66 30.27
N PHE A 4 -26.80 -8.67 31.45
CA PHE A 4 -25.38 -8.31 31.63
C PHE A 4 -24.48 -9.48 32.05
N TRP A 5 -25.02 -10.69 32.21
CA TRP A 5 -24.37 -11.77 32.98
C TRP A 5 -23.67 -12.92 32.21
N PRO A 6 -23.24 -12.80 30.92
CA PRO A 6 -22.17 -13.69 30.47
C PRO A 6 -21.00 -13.02 29.76
N LEU A 7 -20.99 -11.69 29.57
CA LEU A 7 -19.90 -11.01 28.85
C LEU A 7 -18.55 -11.13 29.55
N TRP A 8 -18.53 -11.15 30.89
CA TRP A 8 -17.31 -11.25 31.68
C TRP A 8 -16.62 -12.62 31.57
N ARG A 9 -17.37 -13.70 31.32
CA ARG A 9 -16.81 -15.05 31.09
C ARG A 9 -16.08 -15.14 29.76
N TYR A 10 -16.62 -14.55 28.69
CA TYR A 10 -15.95 -14.47 27.39
C TYR A 10 -14.68 -13.63 27.45
N ILE A 11 -14.67 -12.56 28.25
CA ILE A 11 -13.46 -11.73 28.46
C ILE A 11 -12.37 -12.51 29.21
N LEU A 12 -12.71 -13.37 30.16
CA LEU A 12 -11.73 -14.22 30.86
C LEU A 12 -11.27 -15.42 30.00
N GLU A 13 -12.18 -16.04 29.25
CA GLU A 13 -11.90 -17.22 28.43
C GLU A 13 -11.12 -16.87 27.13
N PHE A 14 -11.46 -15.76 26.47
CA PHE A 14 -10.83 -15.34 25.22
C PHE A 14 -9.91 -14.12 25.36
N GLY A 15 -9.88 -13.47 26.51
CA GLY A 15 -9.06 -12.27 26.74
C GLY A 15 -7.58 -12.51 26.52
N ALA A 16 -7.06 -13.67 26.93
CA ALA A 16 -5.68 -14.04 26.66
C ALA A 16 -5.40 -14.19 25.16
N VAL A 17 -6.31 -14.83 24.41
CA VAL A 17 -6.17 -15.02 22.95
C VAL A 17 -6.25 -13.69 22.22
N LEU A 18 -7.21 -12.82 22.59
CA LEU A 18 -7.36 -11.49 22.02
C LEU A 18 -6.18 -10.58 22.38
N ALA A 19 -5.65 -10.67 23.60
CA ALA A 19 -4.46 -9.94 24.01
C ALA A 19 -3.23 -10.37 23.21
N VAL A 20 -3.00 -11.68 23.05
CA VAL A 20 -1.90 -12.21 22.23
C VAL A 20 -2.06 -11.77 20.76
N ALA A 21 -3.25 -11.88 20.18
CA ALA A 21 -3.53 -11.42 18.82
C ALA A 21 -3.29 -9.91 18.66
N GLY A 22 -3.72 -9.12 19.65
CA GLY A 22 -3.49 -7.67 19.70
C GLY A 22 -2.01 -7.31 19.77
N ILE A 23 -1.24 -7.99 20.61
CA ILE A 23 0.21 -7.80 20.74
C ILE A 23 0.91 -8.17 19.43
N LEU A 24 0.59 -9.32 18.83
CA LEU A 24 1.17 -9.73 17.55
C LEU A 24 0.90 -8.71 16.44
N ARG A 25 -0.32 -8.18 16.35
CA ARG A 25 -0.67 -7.11 15.41
C ARG A 25 0.13 -5.82 15.70
N MET A 26 0.27 -5.45 16.97
CA MET A 26 1.01 -4.25 17.37
C MET A 26 2.51 -4.37 17.06
N VAL A 27 3.12 -5.53 17.31
CA VAL A 27 4.51 -5.82 16.95
C VAL A 27 4.69 -5.79 15.42
N GLY A 28 3.80 -6.44 14.67
CA GLY A 28 3.85 -6.45 13.20
C GLY A 28 3.79 -5.02 12.63
N THR A 29 2.84 -4.21 13.10
CA THR A 29 2.74 -2.80 12.68
C THR A 29 3.96 -1.98 13.09
N TRP A 30 4.56 -2.23 14.25
CA TRP A 30 5.78 -1.55 14.68
C TRP A 30 6.98 -1.89 13.80
N ILE A 31 7.16 -3.16 13.45
CA ILE A 31 8.22 -3.61 12.54
C ILE A 31 8.06 -2.96 11.16
N SER A 32 6.84 -2.98 10.59
CA SER A 32 6.56 -2.35 9.29
C SER A 32 6.84 -0.85 9.32
N ARG A 33 6.42 -0.15 10.38
CA ARG A 33 6.71 1.29 10.56
C ARG A 33 8.20 1.55 10.71
N ARG A 34 8.94 0.68 11.40
CA ARG A 34 10.39 0.80 11.57
C ARG A 34 11.13 0.58 10.24
N ALA A 35 10.68 -0.36 9.42
CA ALA A 35 11.20 -0.56 8.07
C ALA A 35 10.95 0.66 7.19
N GLN A 36 9.73 1.22 7.21
CA GLN A 36 9.39 2.46 6.50
C GLN A 36 10.22 3.66 6.97
N ASN A 37 10.44 3.79 8.29
CA ASN A 37 11.28 4.86 8.83
C ASN A 37 12.76 4.73 8.45
N ARG A 38 13.26 3.51 8.21
CA ARG A 38 14.60 3.32 7.65
C ARG A 38 14.65 3.68 6.16
N ALA A 39 13.60 3.35 5.41
CA ALA A 39 13.47 3.72 4.00
C ALA A 39 13.36 5.24 3.78
N ARG A 40 12.86 6.00 4.77
CA ARG A 40 12.83 7.48 4.70
C ARG A 40 14.19 8.14 4.50
N ASN A 41 15.27 7.48 4.95
CA ASN A 41 16.63 8.01 4.81
C ASN A 41 17.34 7.45 3.57
N TRP A 42 16.64 6.72 2.70
CA TRP A 42 17.23 6.25 1.46
C TRP A 42 17.52 7.44 0.54
N PRO A 43 18.63 7.39 -0.22
CA PRO A 43 18.89 8.36 -1.27
C PRO A 43 17.66 8.46 -2.17
N TYR A 44 17.34 9.67 -2.62
CA TYR A 44 16.20 9.86 -3.49
C TYR A 44 16.63 10.59 -4.76
N VAL A 45 15.92 10.28 -5.85
CA VAL A 45 16.08 10.93 -7.14
C VAL A 45 14.72 11.36 -7.66
N TYR A 46 14.70 12.48 -8.37
CA TYR A 46 13.48 12.93 -9.05
C TYR A 46 13.34 12.17 -10.37
N GLY A 47 12.24 11.44 -10.50
CA GLY A 47 11.78 10.89 -11.77
C GLY A 47 10.65 11.72 -12.37
N THR A 48 10.37 11.49 -13.64
CA THR A 48 9.22 12.05 -14.36
C THR A 48 8.30 10.92 -14.75
N VAL A 49 7.00 11.07 -14.48
CA VAL A 49 5.98 10.13 -14.97
C VAL A 49 5.79 10.37 -16.46
N GLU A 50 6.28 9.44 -17.28
CA GLU A 50 6.16 9.48 -18.74
C GLU A 50 4.79 8.96 -19.19
N HIS A 51 4.25 7.96 -18.48
CA HIS A 51 3.01 7.29 -18.83
C HIS A 51 2.16 7.02 -17.59
N ALA A 52 0.85 7.17 -17.72
CA ALA A 52 -0.10 6.97 -16.61
C ALA A 52 -1.43 6.45 -17.17
N GLU A 53 -1.65 5.14 -17.06
CA GLU A 53 -2.84 4.47 -17.62
C GLU A 53 -3.39 3.40 -16.67
N PRO A 54 -4.70 3.18 -16.66
CA PRO A 54 -5.28 2.06 -15.93
C PRO A 54 -5.01 0.75 -16.67
N LYS A 55 -4.82 -0.32 -15.91
CA LYS A 55 -4.53 -1.65 -16.44
C LYS A 55 -5.28 -2.70 -15.67
N MET A 56 -5.83 -3.67 -16.38
CA MET A 56 -6.40 -4.87 -15.77
C MET A 56 -5.28 -5.89 -15.58
N ILE A 57 -5.08 -6.36 -14.34
CA ILE A 57 -4.09 -7.38 -14.02
C ILE A 57 -4.79 -8.60 -13.43
N GLY A 58 -4.29 -9.78 -13.80
CA GLY A 58 -4.81 -11.07 -13.37
C GLY A 58 -5.71 -11.71 -14.42
N ASP A 59 -6.13 -12.93 -14.13
CA ASP A 59 -7.01 -13.71 -15.01
C ASP A 59 -8.27 -14.17 -14.26
N GLY A 60 -9.39 -14.22 -14.98
CA GLY A 60 -10.68 -14.69 -14.48
C GLY A 60 -11.15 -13.98 -13.21
N ARG A 61 -11.36 -14.74 -12.12
CA ARG A 61 -11.87 -14.20 -10.83
C ARG A 61 -10.86 -13.37 -10.04
N THR A 62 -9.59 -13.36 -10.45
CA THR A 62 -8.53 -12.56 -9.81
C THR A 62 -8.22 -11.27 -10.57
N ALA A 63 -8.87 -11.06 -11.72
CA ALA A 63 -8.74 -9.86 -12.51
C ALA A 63 -9.20 -8.65 -11.68
N HIS A 64 -8.32 -7.68 -11.55
CA HIS A 64 -8.60 -6.42 -10.87
C HIS A 64 -7.94 -5.27 -11.61
N TRP A 65 -8.56 -4.10 -11.49
CA TRP A 65 -8.04 -2.88 -12.06
C TRP A 65 -6.95 -2.28 -11.17
N ILE A 66 -5.90 -1.77 -11.80
CA ILE A 66 -4.86 -0.97 -11.15
C ILE A 66 -4.59 0.29 -11.96
N GLY A 67 -4.04 1.31 -11.31
CA GLY A 67 -3.40 2.42 -12.01
C GLY A 67 -1.93 2.10 -12.23
N GLU A 68 -1.45 2.08 -13.47
CA GLU A 68 -0.03 1.90 -13.80
C GLU A 68 0.60 3.27 -14.11
N LEU A 69 1.64 3.62 -13.36
CA LEU A 69 2.47 4.81 -13.60
C LEU A 69 3.84 4.36 -14.07
N ALA A 70 4.20 4.65 -15.32
CA ALA A 70 5.56 4.46 -15.82
C ALA A 70 6.35 5.76 -15.65
N PHE A 71 7.51 5.66 -15.02
CA PHE A 71 8.37 6.81 -14.76
C PHE A 71 9.78 6.56 -15.25
N SER A 72 10.44 7.63 -15.70
CA SER A 72 11.85 7.68 -16.03
C SER A 72 12.60 8.41 -14.92
N TYR A 73 13.85 8.03 -14.65
CA TYR A 73 14.73 8.75 -13.73
C TYR A 73 16.19 8.60 -14.16
N SER A 74 17.05 9.52 -13.72
CA SER A 74 18.48 9.47 -14.03
C SER A 74 19.35 9.44 -12.78
N VAL A 75 20.28 8.49 -12.72
CA VAL A 75 21.27 8.37 -11.64
C VAL A 75 22.65 8.42 -12.29
N ASP A 76 23.49 9.36 -11.86
CA ASP A 76 24.86 9.54 -12.38
C ASP A 76 24.97 9.59 -13.91
N GLY A 77 23.96 10.18 -14.57
CA GLY A 77 23.91 10.31 -16.03
C GLY A 77 23.40 9.08 -16.79
N ALA A 78 23.13 7.96 -16.10
CA ALA A 78 22.44 6.82 -16.67
C ALA A 78 20.91 6.97 -16.51
N TYR A 79 20.17 6.60 -17.56
CA TYR A 79 18.70 6.66 -17.57
C TYR A 79 18.11 5.30 -17.22
N TYR A 80 17.13 5.31 -16.33
CA TYR A 80 16.39 4.16 -15.88
C TYR A 80 14.89 4.42 -16.01
N SER A 81 14.13 3.34 -16.12
CA SER A 81 12.67 3.37 -16.12
C SER A 81 12.11 2.36 -15.14
N GLY A 82 10.90 2.63 -14.65
CA GLY A 82 10.20 1.78 -13.70
C GLY A 82 8.70 1.96 -13.78
N PHE A 83 7.99 1.06 -13.09
CA PHE A 83 6.53 1.07 -12.99
C PHE A 83 6.12 1.12 -11.51
N CYS A 84 5.13 1.93 -11.21
CA CYS A 84 4.46 1.97 -9.92
C CYS A 84 2.98 1.60 -10.11
N HIS A 85 2.47 0.71 -9.26
CA HIS A 85 1.07 0.29 -9.31
C HIS A 85 0.30 0.92 -8.17
N LEU A 86 -0.76 1.65 -8.52
CA LEU A 86 -1.73 2.19 -7.59
C LEU A 86 -2.89 1.20 -7.46
N PRO A 87 -3.23 0.77 -6.23
CA PRO A 87 -4.35 -0.14 -6.03
C PRO A 87 -5.66 0.56 -6.38
N ALA A 88 -6.51 -0.11 -7.15
CA ALA A 88 -7.87 0.34 -7.43
C ALA A 88 -8.87 -0.80 -7.18
N SER A 89 -10.06 -0.43 -6.70
CA SER A 89 -11.16 -1.36 -6.42
C SER A 89 -12.09 -1.55 -7.62
N GLY A 90 -11.87 -0.78 -8.70
CA GLY A 90 -12.68 -0.81 -9.92
C GLY A 90 -12.10 0.10 -11.01
N GLU A 91 -12.68 0.01 -12.21
CA GLU A 91 -12.20 0.72 -13.41
C GLU A 91 -12.22 2.24 -13.25
N ASP A 92 -13.34 2.81 -12.82
CA ASP A 92 -13.47 4.26 -12.60
C ASP A 92 -12.46 4.78 -11.56
N GLN A 93 -12.19 3.99 -10.53
CA GLN A 93 -11.19 4.36 -9.54
C GLN A 93 -9.78 4.28 -10.12
N ALA A 94 -9.49 3.29 -10.98
CA ALA A 94 -8.20 3.20 -11.66
C ALA A 94 -7.97 4.41 -12.58
N TRP A 95 -8.97 4.79 -13.38
CA TRP A 95 -8.94 6.01 -14.21
C TRP A 95 -8.71 7.26 -13.38
N ASN A 96 -9.46 7.44 -12.29
CA ASN A 96 -9.29 8.59 -11.41
C ASN A 96 -7.94 8.58 -10.70
N SER A 97 -7.38 7.41 -10.40
CA SER A 97 -6.09 7.28 -9.71
C SER A 97 -4.90 7.71 -10.56
N VAL A 98 -4.95 7.51 -11.89
CA VAL A 98 -3.89 7.90 -12.83
C VAL A 98 -4.10 9.29 -13.43
N ARG A 99 -5.30 9.86 -13.28
CA ARG A 99 -5.65 11.17 -13.85
C ARG A 99 -4.74 12.27 -13.31
N GLY A 100 -4.07 12.98 -14.23
CA GLY A 100 -3.20 14.10 -13.90
C GLY A 100 -1.84 13.70 -13.33
N TRP A 101 -1.46 12.42 -13.40
CA TRP A 101 -0.11 11.97 -13.05
C TRP A 101 0.91 12.14 -14.17
N LYS A 102 0.48 12.12 -15.43
CA LYS A 102 1.36 12.35 -16.57
C LYS A 102 2.13 13.67 -16.39
N ASP A 103 3.42 13.64 -16.72
CA ASP A 103 4.36 14.77 -16.63
C ASP A 103 4.61 15.28 -15.20
N ARG A 104 4.13 14.58 -14.17
CA ARG A 104 4.46 14.92 -12.77
C ARG A 104 5.82 14.38 -12.37
N LYS A 105 6.48 15.15 -11.49
CA LYS A 105 7.67 14.69 -10.79
C LYS A 105 7.29 13.73 -9.67
N VAL A 106 8.01 12.61 -9.63
CA VAL A 106 7.91 11.60 -8.57
C VAL A 106 9.25 11.47 -7.86
N ILE A 107 9.21 11.07 -6.60
CA ILE A 107 10.41 10.78 -5.82
C ILE A 107 10.61 9.27 -5.86
N VAL A 108 11.76 8.84 -6.35
CA VAL A 108 12.19 7.44 -6.38
C VAL A 108 13.25 7.28 -5.29
N HIS A 109 13.07 6.29 -4.41
CA HIS A 109 13.99 5.91 -3.33
C HIS A 109 14.69 4.59 -3.64
#